data_AF-A0A8J2NVT5-F1
#
_entry.id   AF-A0A8J2NVT5-F1
#
_cell.length_a   1.000
_cell.length_b   1.000
_cell.length_c   1.000
_cell.angle_alpha   90.00
_cell.angle_beta   90.00
_cell.angle_gamma   90.00
#
_symmetry.space_group_name_H-M   'P 1'
#
loop_
_entity.id
_entity.type
_entity.pdbx_description
1 polymer ?
#
loop_
_entity_poly.entity_id
_entity_poly.type
_entity_poly.pdbx_seq_one_letter_code
_entity_poly.pdbx_strand_id
1 'polypeptide(L)'
;MYLHHVPSSYGRMVLKPEKDGGSEELDDDNVSVHDQIENLRIKISLKERYNKVIKDELEESRQGAQTIIQDLSIETKQLRHKFIEVVHSERLAVQNALRTHRSFQLALKGAVPSLAIPWLDDKLFDMAKRLNCLLFRLYHKRRKLEEVEEMVELMEKCPRPGSLHWEQESLEVFHRIEYEIENMKVELETASILHSKYYEIKFILREERGKYAPVLRSLDNQLQNQRKELAQLQKMLEDAIVFQNDAAKKLVTTEQEAGENRRRRRRQMTRMKKAVQKILEQNQLVGTTGVAKEKRVSNAYAEVADKNLASEDSENFRIKKLDLERFQEKTRRLVEVMKVPDLTYIPVRYRTVMDLGVRFQKEQREKVELRDLLLRQQNMLNLVLCHFLFTGQRQHSEFLDRKNALEEKQITIEKEVREYKAKMQRHGDLVMQVRLALLAIIERFEDMPIRKKKRFATATIPTQLKIVQKKVNSLMDSVAELEQQLPEVEDESNTKYYQYMKNTTIPPRLIRVGTPIHDEDSDGEDEFTDLKVPGRAEIKAKSLRFMNQAKLKKGIR
;
A
#
# COMPACT_ATOMS: atom_id res chain seq x y z
N MET A 1 -55.68 48.98 -65.14
CA MET A 1 -56.75 47.97 -65.18
C MET A 1 -56.96 47.43 -63.77
N TYR A 2 -57.90 48.01 -63.03
CA TYR A 2 -58.54 47.41 -61.86
C TYR A 2 -59.96 47.97 -61.82
N LEU A 3 -60.92 47.11 -62.16
CA LEU A 3 -62.36 47.34 -62.07
C LEU A 3 -62.77 47.04 -60.62
N HIS A 4 -63.41 47.98 -59.93
CA HIS A 4 -64.34 47.65 -58.85
C HIS A 4 -65.39 48.74 -58.61
N HIS A 5 -66.65 48.30 -58.78
CA HIS A 5 -67.89 48.70 -58.13
C HIS A 5 -68.18 50.17 -57.82
N VAL A 6 -69.08 50.73 -58.62
CA VAL A 6 -69.96 51.83 -58.22
C VAL A 6 -71.05 51.26 -57.31
N PRO A 7 -71.20 51.70 -56.05
CA PRO A 7 -72.42 51.48 -55.29
C PRO A 7 -73.46 52.48 -55.80
N SER A 8 -74.35 51.98 -56.67
CA SER A 8 -75.66 52.57 -56.92
C SER A 8 -76.44 52.57 -55.61
N SER A 9 -76.49 53.72 -54.94
CA SER A 9 -77.10 53.82 -53.62
C SER A 9 -77.49 55.26 -53.30
N TYR A 10 -78.74 55.58 -53.69
CA TYR A 10 -79.67 56.49 -53.03
C TYR A 10 -79.39 57.99 -53.01
N GLY A 11 -80.15 58.69 -53.86
CA GLY A 11 -80.85 59.91 -53.47
C GLY A 11 -82.25 59.84 -54.09
N ARG A 12 -83.25 59.41 -53.32
CA ARG A 12 -84.66 59.48 -53.75
C ARG A 12 -84.96 60.93 -54.11
N MET A 13 -85.23 61.21 -55.39
CA MET A 13 -85.84 62.49 -55.75
C MET A 13 -87.21 62.53 -55.07
N VAL A 14 -87.41 63.55 -54.25
CA VAL A 14 -88.74 63.94 -53.79
C VAL A 14 -89.55 64.26 -55.04
N LEU A 15 -90.48 63.37 -55.41
CA LEU A 15 -91.51 63.66 -56.38
C LEU A 15 -92.27 64.88 -55.85
N LYS A 16 -92.18 66.00 -56.57
CA LYS A 16 -93.11 67.11 -56.38
C LYS A 16 -94.52 66.54 -56.49
N PRO A 17 -95.43 66.80 -55.53
CA PRO A 17 -96.84 66.59 -55.82
C PRO A 17 -97.21 67.52 -56.98
N GLU A 18 -97.64 66.92 -58.08
CA GLU A 18 -98.40 67.59 -59.13
C GLU A 18 -99.56 68.31 -58.43
N LYS A 19 -99.47 69.64 -58.39
CA LYS A 19 -100.65 70.46 -58.15
C LYS A 19 -101.42 70.46 -59.45
N ASP A 20 -102.38 69.54 -59.53
CA ASP A 20 -103.56 69.76 -60.34
C ASP A 20 -104.14 71.13 -60.00
N GLY A 21 -104.32 71.93 -61.04
CA GLY A 21 -105.11 73.13 -61.00
C GLY A 21 -106.55 72.75 -60.70
N GLY A 22 -107.05 73.22 -59.58
CA GLY A 22 -108.44 73.08 -59.16
C GLY A 22 -108.69 74.09 -58.04
N SER A 23 -108.83 75.35 -58.41
CA SER A 23 -109.37 76.39 -57.54
C SER A 23 -110.84 76.10 -57.27
N GLU A 24 -111.15 75.45 -56.16
CA GLU A 24 -112.45 75.56 -55.50
C GLU A 24 -112.33 76.67 -54.45
N GLU A 25 -112.66 77.89 -54.85
CA GLU A 25 -113.16 78.91 -53.92
C GLU A 25 -114.59 78.50 -53.56
N LEU A 26 -114.78 77.91 -52.39
CA LEU A 26 -116.07 77.88 -51.71
C LEU A 26 -115.93 78.74 -50.46
N ASP A 27 -116.70 79.83 -50.45
CA ASP A 27 -116.80 80.80 -49.39
C ASP A 27 -117.11 80.12 -48.05
N ASP A 28 -116.15 80.22 -47.13
CA ASP A 28 -116.28 79.81 -45.72
C ASP A 28 -116.80 81.02 -44.92
N ASP A 29 -118.13 81.11 -44.77
CA ASP A 29 -118.76 81.89 -43.71
C ASP A 29 -119.80 81.02 -42.97
N ASN A 30 -119.46 80.66 -41.72
CA ASN A 30 -120.31 80.35 -40.54
C ASN A 30 -120.29 78.92 -39.93
N VAL A 31 -119.30 78.57 -39.10
CA VAL A 31 -119.43 77.60 -37.95
C VAL A 31 -118.54 77.98 -36.74
N SER A 32 -119.00 77.59 -35.54
CA SER A 32 -118.60 77.95 -34.17
C SER A 32 -117.15 77.67 -33.74
N VAL A 33 -116.64 78.56 -32.89
CA VAL A 33 -115.22 78.79 -32.60
C VAL A 33 -114.57 77.71 -31.74
N HIS A 34 -115.30 76.99 -30.87
CA HIS A 34 -114.66 76.09 -29.88
C HIS A 34 -114.18 74.76 -30.47
N ASP A 35 -114.99 74.09 -31.30
CA ASP A 35 -114.60 72.85 -31.97
C ASP A 35 -113.55 73.10 -33.07
N GLN A 36 -113.58 74.29 -33.68
CA GLN A 36 -112.48 74.78 -34.52
C GLN A 36 -111.17 74.83 -33.72
N ILE A 37 -111.20 75.32 -32.47
CA ILE A 37 -109.98 75.41 -31.64
C ILE A 37 -109.42 74.02 -31.30
N GLU A 38 -110.25 73.04 -30.95
CA GLU A 38 -109.74 71.71 -30.56
C GLU A 38 -109.23 70.89 -31.75
N ASN A 39 -109.94 70.92 -32.88
CA ASN A 39 -109.43 70.35 -34.14
C ASN A 39 -108.15 71.06 -34.61
N LEU A 40 -108.06 72.38 -34.47
CA LEU A 40 -106.83 73.11 -34.73
C LEU A 40 -105.70 72.66 -33.80
N ARG A 41 -105.95 72.42 -32.50
CA ARG A 41 -104.93 71.92 -31.56
C ARG A 41 -104.41 70.54 -31.92
N ILE A 42 -105.28 69.59 -32.27
CA ILE A 42 -104.85 68.25 -32.70
C ILE A 42 -104.06 68.34 -34.00
N LYS A 43 -104.55 69.12 -34.98
CA LYS A 43 -103.87 69.37 -36.27
C LYS A 43 -102.53 70.08 -36.09
N ILE A 44 -102.42 70.98 -35.11
CA ILE A 44 -101.16 71.60 -34.68
C ILE A 44 -100.23 70.54 -34.11
N SER A 45 -100.66 69.70 -33.17
CA SER A 45 -99.79 68.67 -32.56
C SER A 45 -99.27 67.63 -33.57
N LEU A 46 -100.11 67.24 -34.54
CA LEU A 46 -99.73 66.34 -35.64
C LEU A 46 -98.75 67.04 -36.58
N LYS A 47 -99.00 68.32 -36.93
CA LYS A 47 -98.04 69.12 -37.69
C LYS A 47 -96.72 69.30 -36.94
N GLU A 48 -96.74 69.45 -35.61
CA GLU A 48 -95.54 69.57 -34.79
C GLU A 48 -94.73 68.27 -34.77
N ARG A 49 -95.39 67.11 -34.63
CA ARG A 49 -94.71 65.80 -34.72
C ARG A 49 -94.16 65.56 -36.12
N TYR A 50 -94.94 65.84 -37.17
CA TYR A 50 -94.49 65.69 -38.55
C TYR A 50 -93.33 66.64 -38.88
N ASN A 51 -93.41 67.90 -38.45
CA ASN A 51 -92.32 68.87 -38.58
C ASN A 51 -91.08 68.43 -37.78
N LYS A 52 -91.26 67.74 -36.64
CA LYS A 52 -90.14 67.19 -35.87
C LYS A 52 -89.47 66.05 -36.63
N VAL A 53 -90.23 65.09 -37.17
CA VAL A 53 -89.67 64.00 -37.99
C VAL A 53 -88.98 64.54 -39.23
N ILE A 54 -89.57 65.53 -39.93
CA ILE A 54 -88.90 66.19 -41.07
C ILE A 54 -87.60 66.87 -40.63
N LYS A 55 -87.59 67.56 -39.49
CA LYS A 55 -86.37 68.18 -38.97
C LYS A 55 -85.32 67.13 -38.64
N ASP A 56 -85.70 66.03 -38.00
CA ASP A 56 -84.80 64.94 -37.65
C ASP A 56 -84.24 64.27 -38.91
N GLU A 57 -85.06 63.98 -39.94
CA GLU A 57 -84.60 63.46 -41.25
C GLU A 57 -83.70 64.45 -42.00
N LEU A 58 -84.00 65.75 -41.95
CA LEU A 58 -83.14 66.79 -42.53
C LEU A 58 -81.82 66.93 -41.75
N GLU A 59 -81.85 66.77 -40.43
CA GLU A 59 -80.65 66.79 -39.59
C GLU A 59 -79.79 65.56 -39.82
N GLU A 60 -80.36 64.36 -39.93
CA GLU A 60 -79.65 63.13 -40.31
C GLU A 60 -79.06 63.25 -41.72
N SER A 61 -79.83 63.76 -42.69
CA SER A 61 -79.35 64.01 -44.04
C SER A 61 -78.24 65.06 -44.06
N ARG A 62 -78.35 66.13 -43.25
CA ARG A 62 -77.32 67.16 -43.12
C ARG A 62 -76.06 66.59 -42.46
N GLN A 63 -76.19 65.75 -41.43
CA GLN A 63 -75.07 65.07 -40.80
C GLN A 63 -74.38 64.12 -41.77
N GLY A 64 -75.15 63.33 -42.54
CA GLY A 64 -74.60 62.48 -43.60
C GLY A 64 -73.92 63.26 -44.72
N ALA A 65 -74.46 64.40 -45.14
CA ALA A 65 -73.79 65.28 -46.09
C ALA A 65 -72.51 65.90 -45.49
N GLN A 66 -72.51 66.25 -44.21
CA GLN A 66 -71.34 66.78 -43.51
C GLN A 66 -70.21 65.74 -43.39
N THR A 67 -70.52 64.47 -43.09
CA THR A 67 -69.52 63.41 -43.06
C THR A 67 -68.92 63.19 -44.44
N ILE A 68 -69.74 63.15 -45.51
CA ILE A 68 -69.25 63.04 -46.88
C ILE A 68 -68.34 64.22 -47.26
N ILE A 69 -68.71 65.46 -46.90
CA ILE A 69 -67.86 66.63 -47.16
C ILE A 69 -66.54 66.53 -46.39
N GLN A 70 -66.56 66.05 -45.15
CA GLN A 70 -65.35 65.83 -44.36
C GLN A 70 -64.46 64.76 -45.00
N ASP A 71 -65.01 63.63 -45.41
CA ASP A 71 -64.29 62.55 -46.08
C ASP A 71 -63.65 63.04 -47.38
N LEU A 72 -64.41 63.77 -48.22
CA LEU A 72 -63.88 64.40 -49.44
C LEU A 72 -62.79 65.44 -49.13
N SER A 73 -62.90 66.18 -48.02
CA SER A 73 -61.86 67.15 -47.61
C SER A 73 -60.57 66.46 -47.17
N ILE A 74 -60.67 65.28 -46.54
CA ILE A 74 -59.53 64.47 -46.13
C ILE A 74 -58.88 63.85 -47.37
N GLU A 75 -59.70 63.29 -48.27
CA GLU A 75 -59.22 62.69 -49.53
C GLU A 75 -58.52 63.73 -50.40
N THR A 76 -59.07 64.93 -50.56
CA THR A 76 -58.42 66.02 -51.32
C THR A 76 -57.11 66.47 -50.69
N LYS A 77 -57.00 66.52 -49.36
CA LYS A 77 -55.71 66.78 -48.68
C LYS A 77 -54.69 65.68 -48.91
N GLN A 78 -55.12 64.41 -48.83
CA GLN A 78 -54.26 63.26 -49.11
C GLN A 78 -53.78 63.25 -50.56
N LEU A 79 -54.67 63.53 -51.52
CA LEU A 79 -54.32 63.64 -52.94
C LEU A 79 -53.33 64.77 -53.20
N ARG A 80 -53.51 65.94 -52.58
CA ARG A 80 -52.53 67.04 -52.67
C ARG A 80 -51.17 66.64 -52.10
N HIS A 81 -51.15 65.92 -50.98
CA HIS A 81 -49.89 65.45 -50.40
C HIS A 81 -49.19 64.45 -51.32
N LYS A 82 -49.91 63.44 -51.81
CA LYS A 82 -49.40 62.47 -52.79
C LYS A 82 -48.89 63.17 -54.05
N PHE A 83 -49.59 64.18 -54.54
CA PHE A 83 -49.14 64.97 -55.70
C PHE A 83 -47.81 65.68 -55.43
N ILE A 84 -47.66 66.32 -54.26
CA ILE A 84 -46.40 66.97 -53.87
C ILE A 84 -45.26 65.95 -53.76
N GLU A 85 -45.51 64.78 -53.18
CA GLU A 85 -44.53 63.70 -53.08
C GLU A 85 -44.11 63.18 -54.45
N VAL A 86 -45.06 62.95 -55.36
CA VAL A 86 -44.78 62.52 -56.74
C VAL A 86 -43.93 63.57 -57.46
N VAL A 87 -44.32 64.84 -57.42
CA VAL A 87 -43.55 65.94 -58.03
C VAL A 87 -42.14 66.03 -57.44
N HIS A 88 -41.97 65.82 -56.13
CA HIS A 88 -40.66 65.82 -55.50
C HIS A 88 -39.81 64.62 -55.94
N SER A 89 -40.41 63.43 -55.99
CA SER A 89 -39.76 62.21 -56.44
C SER A 89 -39.34 62.29 -57.92
N GLU A 90 -40.16 62.90 -58.78
CA GLU A 90 -39.86 63.15 -60.19
C GLU A 90 -38.70 64.14 -60.32
N ARG A 91 -38.68 65.23 -59.55
CA ARG A 91 -37.54 66.16 -59.53
C ARG A 91 -36.23 65.46 -59.14
N LEU A 92 -36.27 64.59 -58.12
CA LEU A 92 -35.11 63.81 -57.71
C LEU A 92 -34.69 62.79 -58.77
N ALA A 93 -35.65 62.11 -59.41
CA ALA A 93 -35.40 61.16 -60.49
C ALA A 93 -34.75 61.85 -61.70
N VAL A 94 -35.28 63.02 -62.12
CA VAL A 94 -34.69 63.85 -63.18
C VAL A 94 -33.29 64.32 -62.80
N GLN A 95 -33.07 64.76 -61.56
CA GLN A 95 -31.74 65.17 -61.09
C GLN A 95 -30.73 64.01 -61.09
N ASN A 96 -31.15 62.81 -60.70
CA ASN A 96 -30.32 61.60 -60.71
C ASN A 96 -30.04 61.10 -62.13
N ALA A 97 -31.03 61.12 -63.02
CA ALA A 97 -30.85 60.75 -64.43
C ALA A 97 -29.86 61.71 -65.13
N LEU A 98 -29.93 63.00 -64.80
CA LEU A 98 -29.03 64.02 -65.34
C LEU A 98 -27.71 64.16 -64.54
N ARG A 99 -27.37 63.22 -63.65
CA ARG A 99 -26.15 63.31 -62.81
C ARG A 99 -24.86 63.47 -63.60
N THR A 100 -24.80 62.87 -64.78
CA THR A 100 -23.67 62.91 -65.71
C THR A 100 -23.74 64.08 -66.70
N HIS A 101 -24.92 64.67 -66.90
CA HIS A 101 -25.17 65.70 -67.91
C HIS A 101 -25.26 67.10 -67.28
N ARG A 102 -24.07 67.68 -67.04
CA ARG A 102 -23.84 68.91 -66.26
C ARG A 102 -24.55 70.17 -66.80
N SER A 103 -24.60 70.34 -68.12
CA SER A 103 -25.24 71.49 -68.78
C SER A 103 -26.76 71.52 -68.51
N PHE A 104 -27.41 70.37 -68.54
CA PHE A 104 -28.84 70.25 -68.27
C PHE A 104 -29.19 70.46 -66.80
N GLN A 105 -28.30 70.09 -65.85
CA GLN A 105 -28.50 70.37 -64.43
C GLN A 105 -28.46 71.87 -64.11
N LEU A 106 -27.58 72.63 -64.78
CA LEU A 106 -27.46 74.08 -64.61
C LEU A 106 -28.67 74.80 -65.22
N ALA A 107 -29.15 74.34 -66.37
CA ALA A 107 -30.39 74.83 -66.99
C ALA A 107 -31.63 74.58 -66.12
N LEU A 108 -31.75 73.39 -65.52
CA LEU A 108 -32.86 73.03 -64.60
C LEU A 108 -32.92 73.90 -63.34
N LYS A 109 -31.79 74.50 -62.93
CA LYS A 109 -31.71 75.41 -61.77
C LYS A 109 -31.88 76.88 -62.15
N GLY A 110 -32.09 77.21 -63.42
CA GLY A 110 -32.22 78.60 -63.88
C GLY A 110 -30.96 79.44 -63.67
N ALA A 111 -29.78 78.80 -63.58
CA ALA A 111 -28.55 79.50 -63.27
C ALA A 111 -28.04 80.28 -64.50
N VAL A 112 -27.92 81.60 -64.36
CA VAL A 112 -27.29 82.48 -65.35
C VAL A 112 -25.78 82.13 -65.44
N PRO A 113 -25.13 82.20 -66.62
CA PRO A 113 -23.71 81.88 -66.77
C PRO A 113 -22.77 82.60 -65.77
N SER A 114 -23.13 83.81 -65.34
CA SER A 114 -22.41 84.59 -64.34
C SER A 114 -22.36 83.95 -62.94
N LEU A 115 -23.36 83.14 -62.58
CA LEU A 115 -23.42 82.42 -61.30
C LEU A 115 -22.88 80.99 -61.42
N ALA A 116 -23.04 80.38 -62.60
CA ALA A 116 -22.65 79.00 -62.85
C ALA A 116 -21.13 78.83 -62.88
N ILE A 117 -20.38 79.76 -63.48
CA ILE A 117 -18.91 79.68 -63.59
C ILE A 117 -18.25 79.71 -62.20
N PRO A 118 -18.49 80.72 -61.34
CA PRO A 118 -17.90 80.74 -59.99
C PRO A 118 -18.28 79.50 -59.16
N TRP A 119 -19.52 79.04 -59.26
CA TRP A 119 -19.96 77.84 -58.55
C TRP A 119 -19.25 76.56 -59.03
N LEU A 120 -18.96 76.45 -60.33
CA LEU A 120 -18.18 75.35 -60.88
C LEU A 120 -16.72 75.43 -60.44
N ASP A 121 -16.14 76.62 -60.45
CA ASP A 121 -14.77 76.84 -59.98
C ASP A 121 -14.64 76.47 -58.51
N ASP A 122 -15.55 76.94 -57.64
CA ASP A 122 -15.60 76.55 -56.22
C ASP A 122 -15.69 75.03 -56.05
N LYS A 123 -16.50 74.35 -56.88
CA LYS A 123 -16.61 72.89 -56.84
C LYS A 123 -15.35 72.18 -57.35
N LEU A 124 -14.67 72.72 -58.36
CA LEU A 124 -13.39 72.20 -58.83
C LEU A 124 -12.32 72.37 -57.76
N PHE A 125 -12.27 73.53 -57.09
CA PHE A 125 -11.38 73.77 -55.96
C PHE A 125 -11.69 72.84 -54.77
N ASP A 126 -12.96 72.61 -54.43
CA ASP A 126 -13.36 71.64 -53.41
C ASP A 126 -12.85 70.22 -53.76
N MET A 127 -13.01 69.80 -55.02
CA MET A 127 -12.57 68.50 -55.50
C MET A 127 -11.04 68.38 -55.53
N ALA A 128 -10.33 69.43 -55.95
CA ALA A 128 -8.86 69.48 -55.94
C ALA A 128 -8.32 69.43 -54.50
N LYS A 129 -8.94 70.16 -53.57
CA LYS A 129 -8.61 70.09 -52.14
C LYS A 129 -8.85 68.69 -51.58
N ARG A 130 -9.97 68.06 -51.94
CA ARG A 130 -10.27 66.68 -51.56
C ARG A 130 -9.23 65.70 -52.12
N LEU A 131 -8.83 65.86 -53.38
CA LEU A 131 -7.79 65.04 -54.01
C LEU A 131 -6.45 65.21 -53.30
N ASN A 132 -6.02 66.44 -53.03
CA ASN A 132 -4.78 66.72 -52.30
C ASN A 132 -4.78 66.11 -50.90
N CYS A 133 -5.90 66.21 -50.17
CA CYS A 133 -6.06 65.54 -48.87
C CYS A 133 -5.94 64.01 -48.98
N LEU A 134 -6.50 63.40 -50.02
CA LEU A 134 -6.38 61.96 -50.25
C LEU A 134 -4.95 61.55 -50.63
N LEU A 135 -4.28 62.32 -51.49
CA LEU A 135 -2.88 62.11 -51.85
C LEU A 135 -1.96 62.21 -50.63
N PHE A 136 -2.16 63.23 -49.78
CA PHE A 136 -1.42 63.37 -48.53
C PHE A 136 -1.63 62.17 -47.59
N ARG A 137 -2.87 61.69 -47.45
CA ARG A 137 -3.18 60.48 -46.67
C ARG A 137 -2.53 59.23 -47.26
N LEU A 138 -2.53 59.09 -48.59
CA LEU A 138 -1.87 57.97 -49.27
C LEU A 138 -0.37 58.01 -49.00
N TYR A 139 0.27 59.15 -49.19
CA TYR A 139 1.68 59.35 -48.90
C TYR A 139 2.03 58.98 -47.45
N HIS A 140 1.23 59.45 -46.49
CA HIS A 140 1.48 59.12 -45.08
C HIS A 140 1.29 57.63 -44.78
N LYS A 141 0.28 56.99 -45.36
CA LYS A 141 0.10 55.53 -45.23
C LYS A 141 1.25 54.75 -45.86
N ARG A 142 1.73 55.18 -47.02
CA ARG A 142 2.87 54.55 -47.70
C ARG A 142 4.13 54.64 -46.86
N ARG A 143 4.44 55.82 -46.32
CA ARG A 143 5.57 55.99 -45.40
C ARG A 143 5.47 55.11 -44.15
N LYS A 144 4.27 55.01 -43.55
CA LYS A 144 4.05 54.11 -42.41
C LYS A 144 4.24 52.64 -42.78
N LEU A 145 3.86 52.28 -44.01
CA LEU A 145 4.03 50.93 -44.52
C LEU A 145 5.53 50.62 -44.67
N GLU A 146 6.29 51.52 -45.29
CA GLU A 146 7.75 51.43 -45.42
C GLU A 146 8.44 51.33 -44.03
N GLU A 147 8.06 52.18 -43.06
CA GLU A 147 8.57 52.11 -41.69
C GLU A 147 8.27 50.76 -40.99
N VAL A 148 7.10 50.17 -41.25
CA VAL A 148 6.73 48.85 -40.70
C VAL A 148 7.46 47.72 -41.42
N GLU A 149 7.63 47.78 -42.73
CA GLU A 149 8.41 46.82 -43.51
C GLU A 149 9.87 46.79 -43.02
N GLU A 150 10.48 47.97 -42.80
CA GLU A 150 11.83 48.07 -42.22
C GLU A 150 11.92 47.43 -40.82
N MET A 151 10.90 47.61 -39.96
CA MET A 151 10.87 46.95 -38.65
C MET A 151 10.72 45.43 -38.76
N VAL A 152 9.89 44.95 -39.67
CA VAL A 152 9.71 43.51 -39.90
C VAL A 152 11.00 42.88 -40.40
N GLU A 153 11.67 43.50 -41.38
CA GLU A 153 12.98 43.04 -41.84
C GLU A 153 14.02 43.02 -40.73
N LEU A 154 14.02 44.02 -39.84
CA LEU A 154 14.92 44.06 -38.69
C LEU A 154 14.61 42.90 -37.73
N MET A 155 13.33 42.64 -37.45
CA MET A 155 12.90 41.54 -36.58
C MET A 155 13.21 40.16 -37.17
N GLU A 156 13.11 39.98 -38.49
CA GLU A 156 13.48 38.72 -39.16
C GLU A 156 14.99 38.47 -39.15
N LYS A 157 15.79 39.55 -39.22
CA LYS A 157 17.26 39.48 -39.09
C LYS A 157 17.70 39.20 -37.64
N CYS A 158 16.87 39.53 -36.65
CA CYS A 158 17.13 39.17 -35.25
C CYS A 158 16.92 37.67 -35.04
N PRO A 159 17.91 36.92 -34.52
CA PRO A 159 17.72 35.53 -34.18
C PRO A 159 16.61 35.40 -33.13
N ARG A 160 15.74 34.39 -33.28
CA ARG A 160 14.66 34.14 -32.34
C ARG A 160 15.25 33.93 -30.92
N PRO A 161 14.60 34.46 -29.87
CA PRO A 161 15.01 34.20 -28.50
C PRO A 161 15.08 32.70 -28.23
N GLY A 162 16.19 32.21 -27.67
CA GLY A 162 16.50 30.80 -27.42
C GLY A 162 17.12 30.05 -28.62
N SER A 163 17.36 30.72 -29.74
CA SER A 163 17.95 30.09 -30.94
C SER A 163 19.46 30.32 -31.08
N LEU A 164 20.01 31.24 -30.28
CA LEU A 164 21.46 31.45 -30.23
C LEU A 164 22.13 30.31 -29.46
N HIS A 165 23.28 29.86 -29.95
CA HIS A 165 24.04 28.77 -29.32
C HIS A 165 24.32 29.03 -27.83
N TRP A 166 24.70 30.26 -27.48
CA TRP A 166 24.98 30.64 -26.09
C TRP A 166 23.72 30.64 -25.19
N GLU A 167 22.53 30.88 -25.76
CA GLU A 167 21.27 30.80 -25.01
C GLU A 167 20.92 29.33 -24.73
N GLN A 168 21.16 28.45 -25.70
CA GLN A 168 20.97 27.01 -25.54
C GLN A 168 21.96 26.42 -24.52
N GLU A 169 23.24 26.78 -24.62
CA GLU A 169 24.25 26.40 -23.63
C GLU A 169 23.88 26.91 -22.22
N SER A 170 23.38 28.14 -22.12
CA SER A 170 22.91 28.69 -20.85
C SER A 170 21.71 27.91 -20.30
N LEU A 171 20.74 27.53 -21.14
CA LEU A 171 19.59 26.72 -20.74
C LEU A 171 20.00 25.32 -20.27
N GLU A 172 20.94 24.67 -20.95
CA GLU A 172 21.49 23.39 -20.52
C GLU A 172 22.22 23.50 -19.18
N VAL A 173 22.95 24.60 -18.95
CA VAL A 173 23.56 24.88 -17.65
C VAL A 173 22.50 25.10 -16.58
N PHE A 174 21.44 25.85 -16.88
CA PHE A 174 20.31 26.03 -15.94
C PHE A 174 19.66 24.69 -15.59
N HIS A 175 19.34 23.85 -16.57
CA HIS A 175 18.75 22.53 -16.32
C HIS A 175 19.68 21.61 -15.52
N ARG A 176 20.99 21.64 -15.78
CA ARG A 176 21.97 20.90 -14.96
C ARG A 176 21.96 21.36 -13.51
N ILE A 177 21.97 22.68 -13.28
CA ILE A 177 21.93 23.24 -11.92
C ILE A 177 20.60 22.90 -11.23
N GLU A 178 19.47 22.98 -11.93
CA GLU A 178 18.17 22.57 -11.41
C GLU A 178 18.17 21.12 -10.97
N TYR A 179 18.69 20.22 -11.82
CA TYR A 179 18.83 18.80 -11.51
C TYR A 179 19.72 18.56 -10.29
N GLU A 180 20.88 19.24 -10.20
CA GLU A 180 21.78 19.14 -9.05
C GLU A 180 21.09 19.62 -7.75
N ILE A 181 20.33 20.71 -7.81
CA ILE A 181 19.56 21.22 -6.66
C ILE A 181 18.51 20.20 -6.22
N GLU A 182 17.79 19.60 -7.16
CA GLU A 182 16.80 18.56 -6.85
C GLU A 182 17.45 17.32 -6.24
N ASN A 183 18.57 16.85 -6.79
CA ASN A 183 19.30 15.72 -6.22
C ASN A 183 19.78 16.02 -4.79
N MET A 184 20.33 17.22 -4.54
CA MET A 184 20.73 17.63 -3.19
C MET A 184 19.56 17.71 -2.21
N LYS A 185 18.36 18.10 -2.66
CA LYS A 185 17.16 18.05 -1.80
C LYS A 185 16.80 16.63 -1.40
N VAL A 186 16.84 15.69 -2.34
CA VAL A 186 16.60 14.26 -2.08
C VAL A 186 17.64 13.71 -1.10
N GLU A 187 18.92 14.06 -1.27
CA GLU A 187 20.00 13.66 -0.35
C GLU A 187 19.79 14.23 1.07
N LEU A 188 19.34 15.49 1.19
CA LEU A 188 19.03 16.09 2.49
C LEU A 188 17.81 15.43 3.17
N GLU A 189 16.75 15.14 2.41
CA GLU A 189 15.57 14.46 2.92
C GLU A 189 15.90 13.04 3.39
N THR A 190 16.66 12.29 2.59
CA THR A 190 17.10 10.94 2.97
C THR A 190 18.02 10.95 4.19
N ALA A 191 18.95 11.92 4.28
CA ALA A 191 19.78 12.11 5.47
C ALA A 191 18.97 12.46 6.72
N SER A 192 17.93 13.28 6.58
CA SER A 192 17.00 13.64 7.66
C SER A 192 16.21 12.42 8.17
N ILE A 193 15.66 11.63 7.26
CA ILE A 193 14.96 10.37 7.59
C ILE A 193 15.91 9.41 8.30
N LEU A 194 17.13 9.25 7.77
CA LEU A 194 18.15 8.38 8.36
C LEU A 194 18.54 8.86 9.76
N HIS A 195 18.73 10.16 9.96
CA HIS A 195 19.00 10.76 11.27
C HIS A 195 17.87 10.46 12.27
N SER A 196 16.62 10.66 11.87
CA SER A 196 15.44 10.34 12.68
C SER A 196 15.44 8.87 13.09
N LYS A 197 15.72 7.94 12.15
CA LYS A 197 15.79 6.51 12.42
C LYS A 197 16.93 6.13 13.37
N TYR A 198 18.12 6.71 13.21
CA TYR A 198 19.21 6.49 14.15
C TYR A 198 18.89 7.04 15.54
N TYR A 199 18.16 8.15 15.63
CA TYR A 199 17.72 8.70 16.89
C TYR A 199 16.69 7.80 17.59
N GLU A 200 15.74 7.25 16.84
CA GLU A 200 14.79 6.22 17.33
C GLU A 200 15.54 4.98 17.86
N ILE A 201 16.48 4.43 17.08
CA ILE A 201 17.29 3.27 17.49
C ILE A 201 18.07 3.59 18.77
N LYS A 202 18.71 4.76 18.84
CA LYS A 202 19.44 5.21 20.03
C LYS A 202 18.54 5.33 21.25
N PHE A 203 17.31 5.81 21.07
CA PHE A 203 16.32 5.90 22.14
C PHE A 203 15.94 4.51 22.65
N ILE A 204 15.61 3.56 21.76
CA ILE A 204 15.27 2.18 22.12
C ILE A 204 16.43 1.50 22.85
N LEU A 205 17.68 1.64 22.36
CA LEU A 205 18.86 1.08 23.01
C LEU A 205 19.10 1.65 24.41
N ARG A 206 18.77 2.93 24.64
CA ARG A 206 18.85 3.55 25.97
C ARG A 206 17.78 2.98 26.90
N GLU A 207 16.56 2.79 26.42
CA GLU A 207 15.50 2.13 27.19
C GLU A 207 15.88 0.69 27.55
N GLU A 208 16.40 -0.08 26.59
CA GLU A 208 16.86 -1.45 26.83
C GLU A 208 18.00 -1.50 27.84
N ARG A 209 18.97 -0.59 27.74
CA ARG A 209 20.03 -0.44 28.76
C ARG A 209 19.44 -0.24 30.16
N GLY A 210 18.38 0.54 30.29
CA GLY A 210 17.65 0.74 31.55
C GLY A 210 17.03 -0.55 32.11
N LYS A 211 16.59 -1.47 31.24
CA LYS A 211 15.97 -2.76 31.62
C LYS A 211 16.97 -3.78 32.16
N TYR A 212 18.23 -3.75 31.72
CA TYR A 212 19.23 -4.74 32.17
C TYR A 212 19.71 -4.52 33.61
N ALA A 213 19.79 -3.27 34.09
CA ALA A 213 20.22 -2.96 35.45
C ALA A 213 19.37 -3.62 36.56
N PRO A 214 18.02 -3.54 36.54
CA PRO A 214 17.20 -4.21 37.55
C PRO A 214 17.27 -5.74 37.43
N VAL A 215 17.38 -6.28 36.20
CA VAL A 215 17.55 -7.73 35.99
C VAL A 215 18.86 -8.22 36.60
N LEU A 216 19.97 -7.52 36.37
CA LEU A 216 21.26 -7.84 36.98
C LEU A 216 21.20 -7.78 38.50
N ARG A 217 20.61 -6.72 39.09
CA ARG A 217 20.41 -6.64 40.54
C ARG A 217 19.57 -7.79 41.09
N SER A 218 18.53 -8.21 40.35
CA SER A 218 17.71 -9.35 40.76
C SER A 218 18.49 -10.68 40.74
N LEU A 219 19.33 -10.89 39.73
CA LEU A 219 20.18 -12.07 39.60
C LEU A 219 21.27 -12.09 40.68
N ASP A 220 21.90 -10.95 40.97
CA ASP A 220 22.87 -10.82 42.06
C ASP A 220 22.23 -11.13 43.41
N ASN A 221 21.02 -10.62 43.67
CA ASN A 221 20.28 -10.93 44.89
C ASN A 221 19.94 -12.42 45.00
N GLN A 222 19.52 -13.06 43.91
CA GLN A 222 19.27 -14.50 43.87
C GLN A 222 20.55 -15.30 44.16
N LEU A 223 21.68 -14.89 43.56
CA LEU A 223 22.98 -15.53 43.75
C LEU A 223 23.45 -15.38 45.21
N GLN A 224 23.27 -14.19 45.81
CA GLN A 224 23.56 -13.97 47.23
C GLN A 224 22.68 -14.85 48.14
N ASN A 225 21.39 -15.00 47.82
CA ASN A 225 20.49 -15.87 48.58
C ASN A 225 20.92 -17.34 48.46
N GLN A 226 21.24 -17.82 47.26
CA GLN A 226 21.75 -19.17 47.05
C GLN A 226 23.08 -19.42 47.79
N ARG A 227 23.98 -18.43 47.83
CA ARG A 227 25.21 -18.52 48.64
C ARG A 227 24.91 -18.64 50.13
N LYS A 228 23.92 -17.90 50.64
CA LYS A 228 23.48 -18.00 52.04
C LYS A 228 22.87 -19.37 52.34
N GLU A 229 22.02 -19.88 51.44
CA GLU A 229 21.44 -21.22 51.55
C GLU A 229 22.51 -22.31 51.56
N LEU A 230 23.49 -22.24 50.65
CA LEU A 230 24.62 -23.18 50.64
C LEU A 230 25.45 -23.09 51.92
N ALA A 231 25.70 -21.90 52.45
CA ALA A 231 26.40 -21.73 53.71
C ALA A 231 25.60 -22.32 54.90
N GLN A 232 24.27 -22.20 54.89
CA GLN A 232 23.41 -22.84 55.89
C GLN A 232 23.43 -24.37 55.78
N LEU A 233 23.36 -24.92 54.56
CA LEU A 233 23.45 -26.36 54.32
C LEU A 233 24.81 -26.93 54.73
N GLN A 234 25.90 -26.19 54.50
CA GLN A 234 27.23 -26.56 54.98
C GLN A 234 27.29 -26.63 56.50
N LYS A 235 26.73 -25.65 57.21
CA LYS A 235 26.62 -25.69 58.68
C LYS A 235 25.79 -26.89 59.16
N MET A 236 24.64 -27.15 58.53
CA MET A 236 23.83 -28.32 58.88
C MET A 236 24.57 -29.64 58.66
N LEU A 237 25.41 -29.73 57.62
CA LEU A 237 26.26 -30.89 57.38
C LEU A 237 27.34 -31.03 58.47
N GLU A 238 28.00 -29.94 58.84
CA GLU A 238 28.97 -29.92 59.93
C GLU A 238 28.32 -30.37 61.26
N ASP A 239 27.15 -29.83 61.59
CA ASP A 239 26.37 -30.22 62.76
C ASP A 239 26.00 -31.72 62.72
N ALA A 240 25.55 -32.22 61.56
CA ALA A 240 25.24 -33.65 61.39
C ALA A 240 26.47 -34.54 61.60
N ILE A 241 27.65 -34.14 61.12
CA ILE A 241 28.92 -34.85 61.34
C ILE A 241 29.27 -34.85 62.84
N VAL A 242 29.11 -33.71 63.52
CA VAL A 242 29.34 -33.61 64.97
C VAL A 242 28.39 -34.55 65.73
N PHE A 243 27.09 -34.53 65.42
CA PHE A 243 26.11 -35.40 66.04
C PHE A 243 26.40 -36.89 65.79
N GLN A 244 26.82 -37.25 64.57
CA GLN A 244 27.22 -38.62 64.25
C GLN A 244 28.42 -39.05 65.08
N ASN A 245 29.44 -38.21 65.20
CA ASN A 245 30.62 -38.49 66.00
C ASN A 245 30.29 -38.62 67.50
N ASP A 246 29.42 -37.77 68.03
CA ASP A 246 28.99 -37.83 69.41
C ASP A 246 28.12 -39.06 69.70
N ALA A 247 27.25 -39.45 68.77
CA ALA A 247 26.49 -40.69 68.85
C ALA A 247 27.42 -41.91 68.82
N ALA A 248 28.43 -41.92 67.95
CA ALA A 248 29.43 -42.98 67.89
C ALA A 248 30.25 -43.08 69.19
N LYS A 249 30.69 -41.95 69.76
CA LYS A 249 31.39 -41.91 71.06
C LYS A 249 30.51 -42.46 72.18
N LYS A 250 29.26 -42.00 72.28
CA LYS A 250 28.29 -42.49 73.27
C LYS A 250 28.02 -43.98 73.13
N LEU A 251 27.92 -44.47 71.89
CA LEU A 251 27.75 -45.90 71.62
C LEU A 251 28.95 -46.68 72.16
N VAL A 252 30.18 -46.27 71.84
CA VAL A 252 31.40 -46.91 72.34
C VAL A 252 31.46 -46.91 73.88
N THR A 253 31.13 -45.79 74.55
CA THR A 253 31.13 -45.75 76.03
C THR A 253 30.08 -46.68 76.61
N THR A 254 28.86 -46.70 76.04
CA THR A 254 27.80 -47.62 76.50
C THR A 254 28.13 -49.09 76.25
N GLU A 255 28.81 -49.42 75.14
CA GLU A 255 29.30 -50.78 74.87
C GLU A 255 30.38 -51.21 75.85
N GLN A 256 31.30 -50.30 76.20
CA GLN A 256 32.33 -50.54 77.22
C GLN A 256 31.69 -50.79 78.59
N GLU A 257 30.77 -49.91 79.04
CA GLU A 257 30.03 -50.06 80.29
C GLU A 257 29.21 -51.35 80.32
N ALA A 258 28.53 -51.70 79.22
CA ALA A 258 27.80 -52.94 79.08
C ALA A 258 28.74 -54.16 79.14
N GLY A 259 29.91 -54.07 78.51
CA GLY A 259 30.97 -55.08 78.54
C GLY A 259 31.53 -55.29 79.95
N GLU A 260 31.81 -54.22 80.69
CA GLU A 260 32.25 -54.25 82.08
C GLU A 260 31.17 -54.81 83.00
N ASN A 261 29.92 -54.39 82.84
CA ASN A 261 28.79 -54.94 83.58
C ASN A 261 28.61 -56.44 83.32
N ARG A 262 28.76 -56.90 82.06
CA ARG A 262 28.78 -58.33 81.71
C ARG A 262 29.94 -59.05 82.40
N ARG A 263 31.15 -58.47 82.42
CA ARG A 263 32.32 -59.04 83.12
C ARG A 263 32.09 -59.11 84.63
N ARG A 264 31.56 -58.06 85.25
CA ARG A 264 31.22 -57.99 86.69
C ARG A 264 30.18 -59.05 87.03
N ARG A 265 29.10 -59.14 86.25
CA ARG A 265 28.05 -60.16 86.41
C ARG A 265 28.61 -61.57 86.24
N ARG A 266 29.47 -61.82 85.23
CA ARG A 266 30.17 -63.10 85.07
C ARG A 266 31.03 -63.44 86.28
N ARG A 267 31.85 -62.50 86.77
CA ARG A 267 32.67 -62.71 87.99
C ARG A 267 31.80 -63.04 89.20
N GLN A 268 30.69 -62.32 89.40
CA GLN A 268 29.73 -62.60 90.47
C GLN A 268 29.08 -63.99 90.31
N MET A 269 28.63 -64.34 89.10
CA MET A 269 28.10 -65.67 88.79
C MET A 269 29.14 -66.77 89.00
N THR A 270 30.41 -66.55 88.65
CA THR A 270 31.49 -67.52 88.91
C THR A 270 31.77 -67.65 90.40
N ARG A 271 31.76 -66.56 91.17
CA ARG A 271 31.88 -66.60 92.64
C ARG A 271 30.72 -67.37 93.26
N MET A 272 29.49 -67.09 92.81
CA MET A 272 28.28 -67.78 93.26
C MET A 272 28.30 -69.25 92.85
N LYS A 273 28.73 -69.58 91.63
CA LYS A 273 28.95 -70.97 91.18
C LYS A 273 29.99 -71.68 92.02
N LYS A 274 31.12 -71.05 92.36
CA LYS A 274 32.12 -71.63 93.27
C LYS A 274 31.57 -71.82 94.69
N ALA A 275 30.74 -70.89 95.19
CA ALA A 275 30.08 -71.05 96.48
C ALA A 275 29.05 -72.19 96.46
N VAL A 276 28.22 -72.26 95.42
CA VAL A 276 27.27 -73.36 95.18
C VAL A 276 28.01 -74.67 94.96
N GLN A 277 29.15 -74.69 94.27
CA GLN A 277 29.97 -75.87 94.06
C GLN A 277 30.66 -76.30 95.36
N LYS A 278 31.09 -75.39 96.23
CA LYS A 278 31.52 -75.73 97.60
C LYS A 278 30.38 -76.32 98.44
N ILE A 279 29.17 -75.79 98.32
CA ILE A 279 27.97 -76.34 98.96
C ILE A 279 27.61 -77.70 98.35
N LEU A 280 27.78 -77.88 97.04
CA LEU A 280 27.58 -79.14 96.33
C LEU A 280 28.68 -80.15 96.66
N GLU A 281 29.93 -79.75 96.85
CA GLU A 281 31.03 -80.61 97.33
C GLU A 281 30.80 -81.01 98.80
N GLN A 282 30.26 -80.10 99.63
CA GLN A 282 29.77 -80.45 100.97
C GLN A 282 28.55 -81.39 100.94
N ASN A 283 27.65 -81.22 99.97
CA ASN A 283 26.45 -82.04 99.81
C ASN A 283 26.69 -83.30 98.95
N GLN A 284 27.85 -83.48 98.32
CA GLN A 284 28.21 -84.69 97.55
C GLN A 284 28.69 -85.85 98.43
N LEU A 285 28.75 -85.64 99.76
CA LEU A 285 28.75 -86.72 100.75
C LEU A 285 27.34 -87.26 101.06
N VAL A 286 26.28 -86.67 100.49
CA VAL A 286 24.90 -87.17 100.65
C VAL A 286 24.13 -87.02 99.33
N GLY A 287 23.96 -88.14 98.63
CA GLY A 287 22.76 -88.34 97.82
C GLY A 287 22.84 -87.88 96.37
N THR A 288 23.23 -88.84 95.54
CA THR A 288 22.92 -88.97 94.11
C THR A 288 21.40 -89.00 93.83
N THR A 289 21.05 -88.81 92.55
CA THR A 289 19.71 -88.85 91.87
C THR A 289 18.98 -87.49 91.80
N GLY A 290 18.46 -86.98 90.68
CA GLY A 290 18.45 -87.33 89.26
C GLY A 290 17.29 -86.57 88.57
N VAL A 291 17.52 -86.09 87.33
CA VAL A 291 16.51 -85.92 86.22
C VAL A 291 15.46 -84.79 86.40
N ALA A 292 14.96 -83.99 85.44
CA ALA A 292 15.26 -83.57 84.06
C ALA A 292 14.33 -82.39 83.66
N LYS A 293 14.85 -81.48 82.82
CA LYS A 293 14.30 -80.91 81.56
C LYS A 293 13.02 -80.01 81.54
N GLU A 294 13.04 -79.15 80.51
CA GLU A 294 11.95 -78.33 79.91
C GLU A 294 11.68 -76.95 80.58
N LYS A 295 11.37 -75.84 79.90
CA LYS A 295 10.89 -75.56 78.53
C LYS A 295 11.13 -74.08 78.17
N ARG A 296 11.02 -73.78 76.87
CA ARG A 296 11.05 -72.46 76.21
C ARG A 296 9.76 -71.64 76.45
N VAL A 297 9.78 -70.39 75.91
CA VAL A 297 8.64 -69.48 75.56
C VAL A 297 8.31 -68.51 76.71
N SER A 298 8.13 -67.19 76.57
CA SER A 298 8.03 -66.19 75.48
C SER A 298 8.15 -64.81 76.16
N ASN A 299 8.67 -63.79 75.49
CA ASN A 299 8.27 -62.42 75.78
C ASN A 299 8.02 -61.67 74.47
N ALA A 300 6.75 -61.36 74.26
CA ALA A 300 6.22 -60.47 73.26
C ALA A 300 6.55 -59.02 73.65
N TYR A 301 6.94 -58.18 72.69
CA TYR A 301 6.57 -56.77 72.63
C TYR A 301 6.71 -56.25 71.20
N ALA A 302 5.68 -55.51 70.78
CA ALA A 302 5.59 -54.58 69.65
C ALA A 302 5.19 -55.12 68.26
N GLU A 303 3.88 -55.33 68.08
CA GLU A 303 3.14 -54.62 67.02
C GLU A 303 3.15 -53.12 67.41
N VAL A 304 3.37 -52.12 66.55
CA VAL A 304 2.60 -51.72 65.38
C VAL A 304 3.49 -50.74 64.59
N ALA A 305 3.89 -51.08 63.36
CA ALA A 305 4.48 -50.13 62.44
C ALA A 305 4.39 -50.66 61.00
N ASP A 306 3.18 -50.75 60.47
CA ASP A 306 3.00 -50.92 59.03
C ASP A 306 1.61 -50.43 58.64
N LYS A 307 1.55 -49.23 58.06
CA LYS A 307 0.45 -48.76 57.19
C LYS A 307 0.66 -47.38 56.52
N ASN A 308 1.73 -46.64 56.80
CA ASN A 308 1.92 -45.31 56.20
C ASN A 308 3.02 -45.18 55.11
N LEU A 309 3.79 -46.23 54.80
CA LEU A 309 4.87 -46.12 53.79
C LEU A 309 4.41 -46.20 52.32
N ALA A 310 3.20 -46.67 52.02
CA ALA A 310 2.80 -46.89 50.62
C ALA A 310 2.33 -45.63 49.89
N SER A 311 1.99 -44.54 50.60
CA SER A 311 1.41 -43.33 50.01
C SER A 311 2.46 -42.28 49.63
N GLU A 312 3.52 -42.09 50.42
CA GLU A 312 4.55 -41.08 50.15
C GLU A 312 5.51 -41.48 49.03
N ASP A 313 5.81 -42.79 48.90
CA ASP A 313 6.64 -43.29 47.80
C ASP A 313 5.96 -43.11 46.44
N SER A 314 4.64 -43.31 46.37
CA SER A 314 3.83 -43.12 45.16
C SER A 314 3.89 -41.67 44.63
N GLU A 315 3.78 -40.67 45.51
CA GLU A 315 3.88 -39.26 45.12
C GLU A 315 5.32 -38.88 44.73
N ASN A 316 6.32 -39.37 45.46
CA ASN A 316 7.72 -39.15 45.14
C ASN A 316 8.12 -39.77 43.78
N PHE A 317 7.57 -40.92 43.42
CA PHE A 317 7.75 -41.53 42.10
C PHE A 317 7.08 -40.70 41.00
N ARG A 318 5.92 -40.10 41.28
CA ARG A 318 5.19 -39.26 40.32
C ARG A 318 5.89 -37.93 40.04
N ILE A 319 6.44 -37.29 41.08
CA ILE A 319 7.25 -36.07 40.96
C ILE A 319 8.55 -36.37 40.18
N LYS A 320 9.26 -37.45 40.53
CA LYS A 320 10.47 -37.87 39.80
C LYS A 320 10.19 -38.20 38.32
N LYS A 321 9.02 -38.75 38.00
CA LYS A 321 8.61 -39.04 36.62
C LYS A 321 8.38 -37.75 35.82
N LEU A 322 7.70 -36.76 36.41
CA LEU A 322 7.49 -35.45 35.76
C LEU A 322 8.82 -34.70 35.55
N ASP A 323 9.74 -34.80 36.50
CA ASP A 323 11.08 -34.21 36.34
C ASP A 323 11.88 -34.93 35.26
N LEU A 324 11.81 -36.26 35.18
CA LEU A 324 12.42 -37.03 34.08
C LEU A 324 11.84 -36.64 32.71
N GLU A 325 10.52 -36.45 32.60
CA GLU A 325 9.87 -35.98 31.37
C GLU A 325 10.33 -34.56 30.98
N ARG A 326 10.45 -33.65 31.96
CA ARG A 326 11.01 -32.29 31.73
C ARG A 326 12.47 -32.33 31.30
N PHE A 327 13.28 -33.20 31.89
CA PHE A 327 14.68 -33.37 31.48
C PHE A 327 14.78 -33.94 30.08
N GLN A 328 13.97 -34.95 29.74
CA GLN A 328 13.88 -35.54 28.41
C GLN A 328 13.45 -34.50 27.35
N GLU A 329 12.48 -33.64 27.67
CA GLU A 329 12.04 -32.59 26.75
C GLU A 329 13.12 -31.53 26.52
N LYS A 330 13.80 -31.08 27.58
CA LYS A 330 14.96 -30.18 27.48
C LYS A 330 16.09 -30.81 26.66
N THR A 331 16.31 -32.11 26.81
CA THR A 331 17.34 -32.82 26.05
C THR A 331 16.98 -32.99 24.59
N ARG A 332 15.71 -33.28 24.26
CA ARG A 332 15.23 -33.27 22.86
C ARG A 332 15.39 -31.90 22.22
N ARG A 333 14.99 -30.82 22.91
CA ARG A 333 15.19 -29.45 22.42
C ARG A 333 16.67 -29.13 22.17
N LEU A 334 17.56 -29.55 23.07
CA LEU A 334 19.00 -29.33 22.91
C LEU A 334 19.58 -30.10 21.70
N VAL A 335 19.13 -31.33 21.49
CA VAL A 335 19.48 -32.20 20.36
C VAL A 335 18.98 -31.61 19.03
N GLU A 336 17.74 -31.10 19.01
CA GLU A 336 17.13 -30.40 17.86
C GLU A 336 17.87 -29.10 17.52
N VAL A 337 18.12 -28.24 18.51
CA VAL A 337 18.80 -26.94 18.31
C VAL A 337 20.24 -27.15 17.82
N MET A 338 20.95 -28.12 18.39
CA MET A 338 22.32 -28.43 17.97
C MET A 338 22.37 -29.22 16.66
N LYS A 339 21.22 -29.71 16.16
CA LYS A 339 21.06 -30.58 14.99
C LYS A 339 21.98 -31.80 15.06
N VAL A 340 21.90 -32.49 16.19
CA VAL A 340 22.72 -33.66 16.52
C VAL A 340 21.78 -34.86 16.72
N PRO A 341 22.16 -36.11 16.38
CA PRO A 341 21.28 -37.27 16.56
C PRO A 341 21.09 -37.68 18.04
N ASP A 342 22.11 -37.56 18.89
CA ASP A 342 22.04 -37.90 20.33
C ASP A 342 22.79 -36.90 21.22
N LEU A 343 22.46 -36.90 22.52
CA LEU A 343 23.13 -36.07 23.54
C LEU A 343 24.64 -36.26 23.63
N THR A 344 25.11 -37.48 23.35
CA THR A 344 26.51 -37.85 23.49
C THR A 344 27.42 -37.11 22.50
N TYR A 345 26.84 -36.58 21.42
CA TYR A 345 27.57 -35.85 20.37
C TYR A 345 27.55 -34.33 20.57
N ILE A 346 26.78 -33.81 21.53
CA ILE A 346 26.71 -32.36 21.82
C ILE A 346 28.07 -31.78 22.21
N PRO A 347 28.89 -32.41 23.08
CA PRO A 347 30.21 -31.89 23.41
C PRO A 347 31.16 -31.84 22.20
N VAL A 348 31.02 -32.79 21.27
CA VAL A 348 31.85 -32.86 20.05
C VAL A 348 31.43 -31.80 19.04
N ARG A 349 30.12 -31.62 18.83
CA ARG A 349 29.56 -30.52 18.03
C ARG A 349 29.93 -29.16 18.61
N TYR A 350 29.87 -29.02 19.93
CA TYR A 350 30.22 -27.79 20.62
C TYR A 350 31.70 -27.41 20.41
N ARG A 351 32.63 -28.36 20.57
CA ARG A 351 34.06 -28.12 20.30
C ARG A 351 34.33 -27.77 18.84
N THR A 352 33.75 -28.50 17.89
CA THR A 352 33.92 -28.22 16.46
C THR A 352 33.33 -26.87 16.04
N VAL A 353 32.16 -26.49 16.58
CA VAL A 353 31.56 -25.17 16.34
C VAL A 353 32.37 -24.06 17.01
N MET A 354 32.95 -24.29 18.20
CA MET A 354 33.88 -23.34 18.84
C MET A 354 35.13 -23.13 17.99
N ASP A 355 35.79 -24.20 17.55
CA ASP A 355 37.02 -24.13 16.75
C ASP A 355 36.76 -23.46 15.39
N LEU A 356 35.64 -23.78 14.75
CA LEU A 356 35.16 -23.09 13.55
C LEU A 356 34.88 -21.61 13.84
N GLY A 357 34.21 -21.30 14.95
CA GLY A 357 33.93 -19.93 15.36
C GLY A 357 35.19 -19.09 15.56
N VAL A 358 36.24 -19.64 16.16
CA VAL A 358 37.54 -18.98 16.32
C VAL A 358 38.21 -18.74 14.97
N ARG A 359 38.21 -19.73 14.07
CA ARG A 359 38.77 -19.57 12.70
C ARG A 359 38.00 -18.53 11.90
N PHE A 360 36.68 -18.52 11.97
CA PHE A 360 35.85 -17.53 11.29
C PHE A 360 36.03 -16.13 11.86
N GLN A 361 36.17 -15.98 13.18
CA GLN A 361 36.51 -14.69 13.78
C GLN A 361 37.88 -14.20 13.31
N LYS A 362 38.86 -15.09 13.14
CA LYS A 362 40.18 -14.74 12.62
C LYS A 362 40.09 -14.28 11.16
N GLU A 363 39.43 -15.04 10.28
CA GLU A 363 39.20 -14.64 8.88
C GLU A 363 38.39 -13.34 8.77
N GLN A 364 37.41 -13.13 9.66
CA GLN A 364 36.63 -11.90 9.69
C GLN A 364 37.51 -10.70 10.08
N ARG A 365 38.40 -10.85 11.06
CA ARG A 365 39.38 -9.81 11.42
C ARG A 365 40.33 -9.50 10.28
N GLU A 366 40.92 -10.52 9.65
CA GLU A 366 41.83 -10.34 8.51
C GLU A 366 41.13 -9.60 7.34
N LYS A 367 39.85 -9.91 7.08
CA LYS A 367 39.07 -9.20 6.05
C LYS A 367 38.67 -7.77 6.45
N VAL A 368 38.40 -7.52 7.73
CA VAL A 368 38.15 -6.16 8.23
C VAL A 368 39.42 -5.32 8.14
N GLU A 369 40.58 -5.89 8.51
CA GLU A 369 41.89 -5.23 8.36
C GLU A 369 42.18 -4.91 6.88
N LEU A 370 41.88 -5.83 5.96
CA LEU A 370 42.03 -5.59 4.52
C LEU A 370 41.10 -4.48 4.02
N ARG A 371 39.84 -4.47 4.48
CA ARG A 371 38.87 -3.41 4.15
C ARG A 371 39.34 -2.06 4.67
N ASP A 372 39.83 -1.99 5.91
CA ASP A 372 40.32 -0.76 6.51
C ASP A 372 41.57 -0.24 5.79
N LEU A 373 42.43 -1.15 5.32
CA LEU A 373 43.59 -0.80 4.51
C LEU A 373 43.17 -0.21 3.15
N LEU A 374 42.19 -0.82 2.48
CA LEU A 374 41.63 -0.31 1.21
C LEU A 374 40.95 1.05 1.41
N LEU A 375 40.19 1.24 2.49
CA LEU A 375 39.59 2.53 2.85
C LEU A 375 40.65 3.60 3.10
N ARG A 376 41.76 3.27 3.77
CA ARG A 376 42.89 4.20 3.95
C ARG A 376 43.53 4.56 2.61
N GLN A 377 43.71 3.59 1.71
CA GLN A 377 44.23 3.85 0.36
C GLN A 377 43.28 4.74 -0.44
N GLN A 378 41.97 4.51 -0.36
CA GLN A 378 40.94 5.35 -0.99
C GLN A 378 40.97 6.78 -0.44
N ASN A 379 41.08 6.95 0.88
CA ASN A 379 41.18 8.28 1.50
C ASN A 379 42.46 9.01 1.07
N MET A 380 43.58 8.30 0.93
CA MET A 380 44.81 8.89 0.38
C MET A 380 44.66 9.28 -1.09
N LEU A 381 44.03 8.43 -1.92
CA LEU A 381 43.74 8.73 -3.33
C LEU A 381 42.80 9.94 -3.48
N ASN A 382 41.78 10.05 -2.62
CA ASN A 382 40.89 11.22 -2.60
C ASN A 382 41.63 12.49 -2.16
N LEU A 383 42.58 12.39 -1.24
CA LEU A 383 43.41 13.52 -0.81
C LEU A 383 44.36 13.97 -1.93
N VAL A 384 44.91 13.01 -2.68
CA VAL A 384 45.69 13.25 -3.90
C VAL A 384 44.82 13.87 -5.02
N LEU A 385 43.55 13.46 -5.14
CA LEU A 385 42.58 14.06 -6.06
C LEU A 385 42.30 15.53 -5.71
N CYS A 386 42.14 15.84 -4.42
CA CYS A 386 42.04 17.22 -3.93
C CYS A 386 43.28 18.05 -4.27
N HIS A 387 44.47 17.44 -4.30
CA HIS A 387 45.70 18.11 -4.72
C HIS A 387 45.76 18.33 -6.24
N PHE A 388 45.21 17.42 -7.05
CA PHE A 388 45.14 17.55 -8.50
C PHE A 388 44.10 18.55 -9.00
N LEU A 389 43.05 18.84 -8.21
CA LEU A 389 42.12 19.94 -8.48
C LEU A 389 42.82 21.30 -8.59
N PHE A 390 43.95 21.48 -7.91
CA PHE A 390 44.75 22.72 -7.97
C PHE A 390 45.94 22.65 -8.95
N THR A 391 46.20 21.50 -9.57
CA THR A 391 47.35 21.26 -10.46
C THR A 391 46.92 20.71 -11.83
N GLY A 392 46.13 21.50 -12.57
CA GLY A 392 45.90 21.32 -14.01
C GLY A 392 44.90 20.22 -14.42
N GLN A 393 43.96 20.59 -15.30
CA GLN A 393 42.83 19.75 -15.75
C GLN A 393 43.22 18.41 -16.41
N ARG A 394 44.41 18.30 -16.99
CA ARG A 394 44.84 17.11 -17.74
C ARG A 394 45.20 15.92 -16.83
N GLN A 395 45.84 16.19 -15.69
CA GLN A 395 46.17 15.15 -14.70
C GLN A 395 44.94 14.68 -13.91
N HIS A 396 43.94 15.56 -13.76
CA HIS A 396 42.67 15.24 -13.12
C HIS A 396 41.84 14.25 -13.94
N SER A 397 41.79 14.41 -15.28
CA SER A 397 41.10 13.48 -16.18
C SER A 397 41.72 12.07 -16.14
N GLU A 398 43.04 11.96 -16.29
CA GLU A 398 43.73 10.65 -16.24
C GLU A 398 43.57 9.95 -14.88
N PHE A 399 43.48 10.73 -13.79
CA PHE A 399 43.26 10.20 -12.46
C PHE A 399 41.81 9.75 -12.23
N LEU A 400 40.82 10.46 -12.76
CA LEU A 400 39.41 10.04 -12.74
C LEU A 400 39.21 8.72 -13.48
N ASP A 401 39.81 8.56 -14.67
CA ASP A 401 39.72 7.31 -15.43
C ASP A 401 40.32 6.14 -14.63
N ARG A 402 41.44 6.38 -13.94
CA ARG A 402 42.08 5.38 -13.07
C ARG A 402 41.25 5.05 -11.84
N LYS A 403 40.55 6.03 -11.26
CA LYS A 403 39.62 5.84 -10.14
C LYS A 403 38.41 5.00 -10.59
N ASN A 404 37.79 5.34 -11.71
CA ASN A 404 36.65 4.61 -12.26
C ASN A 404 37.04 3.15 -12.56
N ALA A 405 38.22 2.91 -13.15
CA ALA A 405 38.74 1.57 -13.38
C ALA A 405 38.99 0.76 -12.09
N LEU A 406 39.31 1.41 -10.96
CA LEU A 406 39.44 0.75 -9.66
C LEU A 406 38.08 0.46 -9.03
N GLU A 407 37.11 1.36 -9.18
CA GLU A 407 35.74 1.16 -8.71
C GLU A 407 35.05 0.01 -9.48
N GLU A 408 35.23 -0.06 -10.81
CA GLU A 408 34.77 -1.19 -11.62
C GLU A 408 35.40 -2.51 -11.18
N LYS A 409 36.72 -2.54 -10.95
CA LYS A 409 37.41 -3.72 -10.40
C LYS A 409 36.87 -4.11 -9.03
N GLN A 410 36.56 -3.15 -8.17
CA GLN A 410 35.97 -3.45 -6.87
C GLN A 410 34.58 -4.08 -7.02
N ILE A 411 33.73 -3.54 -7.90
CA ILE A 411 32.40 -4.10 -8.18
C ILE A 411 32.52 -5.53 -8.71
N THR A 412 33.47 -5.81 -9.62
CA THR A 412 33.70 -7.18 -10.13
C THR A 412 34.13 -8.14 -9.02
N ILE A 413 35.07 -7.75 -8.15
CA ILE A 413 35.52 -8.56 -7.01
C ILE A 413 34.36 -8.82 -6.03
N GLU A 414 33.51 -7.82 -5.77
CA GLU A 414 32.34 -7.98 -4.90
C GLU A 414 31.28 -8.92 -5.49
N LYS A 415 31.09 -8.91 -6.81
CA LYS A 415 30.24 -9.87 -7.52
C LYS A 415 30.84 -11.28 -7.43
N GLU A 416 32.12 -11.45 -7.71
CA GLU A 416 32.81 -12.75 -7.57
C GLU A 416 32.71 -13.30 -6.14
N VAL A 417 32.95 -12.48 -5.12
CA VAL A 417 32.83 -12.89 -3.70
C VAL A 417 31.40 -13.33 -3.37
N ARG A 418 30.37 -12.66 -3.90
CA ARG A 418 28.97 -13.07 -3.75
C ARG A 418 28.71 -14.41 -4.41
N GLU A 419 29.15 -14.60 -5.64
CA GLU A 419 29.02 -15.87 -6.35
C GLU A 419 29.75 -17.01 -5.64
N TYR A 420 30.98 -16.78 -5.16
CA TYR A 420 31.74 -17.77 -4.40
C TYR A 420 31.04 -18.14 -3.10
N LYS A 421 30.45 -17.17 -2.37
CA LYS A 421 29.63 -17.46 -1.18
C LYS A 421 28.41 -18.30 -1.51
N ALA A 422 27.71 -18.00 -2.61
CA ALA A 422 26.56 -18.77 -3.05
C ALA A 422 26.96 -20.20 -3.46
N LYS A 423 28.04 -20.36 -4.23
CA LYS A 423 28.63 -21.66 -4.58
C LYS A 423 29.04 -22.45 -3.32
N MET A 424 29.67 -21.79 -2.35
CA MET A 424 30.09 -22.40 -1.08
C MET A 424 28.89 -22.88 -0.26
N GLN A 425 27.80 -22.11 -0.19
CA GLN A 425 26.57 -22.52 0.49
C GLN A 425 25.94 -23.74 -0.20
N ARG A 426 25.81 -23.71 -1.53
CA ARG A 426 25.31 -24.85 -2.33
C ARG A 426 26.14 -26.11 -2.11
N HIS A 427 27.48 -26.00 -2.13
CA HIS A 427 28.37 -27.13 -1.86
C HIS A 427 28.28 -27.59 -0.40
N GLY A 428 28.16 -26.68 0.57
CA GLY A 428 27.96 -27.01 1.98
C GLY A 428 26.66 -27.80 2.22
N ASP A 429 25.57 -27.38 1.57
CA ASP A 429 24.28 -28.06 1.64
C ASP A 429 24.32 -29.45 1.00
N LEU A 430 24.94 -29.58 -0.19
CA LEU A 430 25.15 -30.87 -0.85
C LEU A 430 25.98 -31.82 0.00
N VAL A 431 27.09 -31.34 0.58
CA VAL A 431 27.95 -32.13 1.48
C VAL A 431 27.18 -32.61 2.71
N MET A 432 26.31 -31.76 3.27
CA MET A 432 25.47 -32.11 4.40
C MET A 432 24.41 -33.16 4.01
N GLN A 433 23.74 -32.98 2.87
CA GLN A 433 22.77 -33.94 2.34
C GLN A 433 23.40 -35.31 2.07
N VAL A 434 24.57 -35.34 1.41
CA VAL A 434 25.33 -36.59 1.16
C VAL A 434 25.73 -37.25 2.48
N ARG A 435 26.19 -36.49 3.47
CA ARG A 435 26.56 -37.04 4.78
C ARG A 435 25.35 -37.62 5.51
N LEU A 436 24.20 -36.94 5.48
CA LEU A 436 22.96 -37.43 6.08
C LEU A 436 22.46 -38.70 5.37
N ALA A 437 22.51 -38.72 4.04
CA ALA A 437 22.14 -39.90 3.25
C ALA A 437 23.05 -41.10 3.55
N LEU A 438 24.38 -40.89 3.63
CA LEU A 438 25.34 -41.94 3.99
C LEU A 438 25.10 -42.48 5.40
N LEU A 439 24.83 -41.60 6.37
CA LEU A 439 24.52 -42.03 7.74
C LEU A 439 23.21 -42.83 7.80
N ALA A 440 22.16 -42.40 7.09
CA ALA A 440 20.89 -43.12 7.00
C ALA A 440 21.04 -44.50 6.34
N ILE A 441 21.90 -44.62 5.32
CA ILE A 441 22.22 -45.91 4.70
C ILE A 441 22.98 -46.82 5.68
N ILE A 442 23.96 -46.28 6.41
CA ILE A 442 24.72 -47.03 7.43
C ILE A 442 23.80 -47.51 8.56
N GLU A 443 22.82 -46.69 8.95
CA GLU A 443 21.79 -46.99 9.96
C GLU A 443 20.80 -48.05 9.46
N ARG A 444 20.46 -48.08 8.17
CA ARG A 444 19.62 -49.15 7.61
C ARG A 444 20.34 -50.49 7.45
N PHE A 445 21.68 -50.51 7.38
CA PHE A 445 22.49 -51.73 7.38
C PHE A 445 22.75 -52.28 8.80
N GLU A 446 21.74 -52.17 9.67
CA GLU A 446 21.80 -52.50 11.10
C GLU A 446 21.72 -54.00 11.38
N ASP A 447 22.84 -54.70 11.19
CA ASP A 447 23.12 -55.98 11.85
C ASP A 447 24.52 -55.98 12.49
N MET A 448 24.83 -54.98 13.32
CA MET A 448 26.06 -55.00 14.12
C MET A 448 25.88 -54.45 15.53
N PRO A 449 26.45 -55.12 16.56
CA PRO A 449 26.32 -54.72 17.96
C PRO A 449 26.96 -53.35 18.22
N ILE A 450 26.29 -52.63 19.10
CA ILE A 450 26.39 -51.20 19.44
C ILE A 450 27.83 -50.69 19.73
N ARG A 451 28.79 -51.57 20.02
CA ARG A 451 30.18 -51.19 20.39
C ARG A 451 31.01 -50.59 19.25
N LYS A 452 30.71 -50.86 17.97
CA LYS A 452 31.49 -50.30 16.83
C LYS A 452 30.94 -49.00 16.25
N LYS A 453 29.74 -48.55 16.66
CA LYS A 453 29.07 -47.32 16.13
C LYS A 453 29.89 -46.04 16.34
N LYS A 454 30.65 -45.94 17.45
CA LYS A 454 31.45 -44.74 17.81
C LYS A 454 32.57 -44.38 16.83
N ARG A 455 33.10 -45.33 16.03
CA ARG A 455 34.23 -45.06 15.12
C ARG A 455 33.81 -44.52 13.75
N PHE A 456 32.52 -44.64 13.38
CA PHE A 456 32.02 -44.23 12.06
C PHE A 456 31.59 -42.76 12.00
N ALA A 457 31.14 -42.18 13.13
CA ALA A 457 30.68 -40.80 13.21
C ALA A 457 31.79 -39.75 13.02
N THR A 458 33.05 -40.13 13.28
CA THR A 458 34.25 -39.30 13.17
C THR A 458 34.98 -39.41 11.83
N ALA A 459 34.52 -40.29 10.93
CA ALA A 459 35.21 -40.60 9.69
C ALA A 459 34.84 -39.59 8.58
N THR A 460 35.82 -39.18 7.75
CA THR A 460 35.59 -38.24 6.64
C THR A 460 34.69 -38.87 5.57
N ILE A 461 33.89 -38.06 4.86
CA ILE A 461 32.90 -38.52 3.85
C ILE A 461 33.44 -39.59 2.87
N PRO A 462 34.67 -39.50 2.33
CA PRO A 462 35.21 -40.52 1.44
C PRO A 462 35.38 -41.90 2.11
N THR A 463 35.69 -41.91 3.40
CA THR A 463 35.83 -43.16 4.17
C THR A 463 34.47 -43.77 4.48
N GLN A 464 33.46 -42.94 4.81
CA GLN A 464 32.09 -43.40 4.99
C GLN A 464 31.51 -43.98 3.70
N LEU A 465 31.80 -43.36 2.56
CA LEU A 465 31.36 -43.82 1.25
C LEU A 465 32.02 -45.15 0.84
N LYS A 466 33.32 -45.34 1.11
CA LYS A 466 34.01 -46.64 0.92
C LYS A 466 33.42 -47.75 1.80
N ILE A 467 32.99 -47.42 3.02
CA ILE A 467 32.36 -48.39 3.94
C ILE A 467 30.95 -48.77 3.45
N VAL A 468 30.16 -47.79 3.02
CA VAL A 468 28.84 -48.03 2.41
C VAL A 468 28.99 -48.86 1.15
N GLN A 469 29.93 -48.52 0.27
CA GLN A 469 30.18 -49.26 -0.96
C GLN A 469 30.55 -50.73 -0.68
N LYS A 470 31.43 -51.00 0.29
CA LYS A 470 31.77 -52.37 0.68
C LYS A 470 30.56 -53.14 1.22
N LYS A 471 29.68 -52.50 1.99
CA LYS A 471 28.48 -53.12 2.53
C LYS A 471 27.40 -53.37 1.47
N VAL A 472 27.21 -52.41 0.56
CA VAL A 472 26.29 -52.56 -0.57
C VAL A 472 26.77 -53.71 -1.45
N ASN A 473 28.07 -53.78 -1.75
CA ASN A 473 28.63 -54.88 -2.53
C ASN A 473 28.43 -56.22 -1.81
N SER A 474 28.70 -56.32 -0.50
CA SER A 474 28.43 -57.58 0.23
C SER A 474 26.94 -57.96 0.25
N LEU A 475 26.03 -56.98 0.22
CA LEU A 475 24.60 -57.27 0.09
C LEU A 475 24.24 -57.74 -1.31
N MET A 476 24.78 -57.09 -2.35
CA MET A 476 24.59 -57.51 -3.73
C MET A 476 25.11 -58.94 -3.94
N ASP A 477 26.25 -59.27 -3.34
CA ASP A 477 26.82 -60.62 -3.36
C ASP A 477 25.90 -61.60 -2.61
N SER A 478 25.39 -61.23 -1.43
CA SER A 478 24.44 -62.07 -0.69
C SER A 478 23.09 -62.26 -1.38
N VAL A 479 22.62 -61.25 -2.13
CA VAL A 479 21.39 -61.34 -2.93
C VAL A 479 21.63 -62.22 -4.15
N ALA A 480 22.78 -62.12 -4.80
CA ALA A 480 23.16 -63.01 -5.89
C ALA A 480 23.32 -64.48 -5.43
N GLU A 481 23.85 -64.70 -4.22
CA GLU A 481 23.89 -66.04 -3.59
C GLU A 481 22.48 -66.56 -3.25
N LEU A 482 21.57 -65.70 -2.79
CA LEU A 482 20.17 -66.05 -2.53
C LEU A 482 19.40 -66.33 -3.84
N GLU A 483 19.66 -65.58 -4.91
CA GLU A 483 19.11 -65.82 -6.25
C GLU A 483 19.59 -67.15 -6.84
N GLN A 484 20.81 -67.61 -6.51
CA GLN A 484 21.28 -68.96 -6.86
C GLN A 484 20.69 -70.08 -6.00
N GLN A 485 20.24 -69.77 -4.78
CA GLN A 485 19.61 -70.73 -3.85
C GLN A 485 18.09 -70.83 -4.01
N LEU A 486 17.47 -69.88 -4.71
CA LEU A 486 16.07 -69.95 -5.11
C LEU A 486 15.96 -70.77 -6.40
N PRO A 487 15.22 -71.90 -6.42
CA PRO A 487 14.90 -72.55 -7.68
C PRO A 487 14.08 -71.57 -8.53
N GLU A 488 14.29 -71.55 -9.85
CA GLU A 488 13.46 -70.78 -10.80
C GLU A 488 11.99 -71.20 -10.62
N VAL A 489 11.27 -70.46 -9.77
CA VAL A 489 9.83 -70.60 -9.62
C VAL A 489 9.20 -69.71 -10.67
N GLU A 490 8.63 -70.36 -11.68
CA GLU A 490 7.86 -69.77 -12.77
C GLU A 490 6.87 -68.67 -12.31
N ASP A 491 7.27 -67.42 -12.57
CA ASP A 491 6.57 -66.24 -13.07
C ASP A 491 5.09 -65.86 -12.76
N GLU A 492 4.28 -66.62 -12.02
CA GLU A 492 2.85 -66.24 -11.86
C GLU A 492 2.50 -65.43 -10.59
N SER A 493 3.33 -65.47 -9.56
CA SER A 493 3.02 -64.80 -8.28
C SER A 493 3.63 -63.39 -8.14
N ASN A 494 4.72 -63.10 -8.86
CA ASN A 494 5.40 -61.80 -8.80
C ASN A 494 4.63 -60.68 -9.52
N THR A 495 3.80 -60.99 -10.51
CA THR A 495 2.99 -59.99 -11.24
C THR A 495 1.95 -59.31 -10.32
N LYS A 496 1.37 -60.05 -9.36
CA LYS A 496 0.41 -59.49 -8.40
C LYS A 496 1.06 -58.55 -7.38
N TYR A 497 2.28 -58.87 -6.94
CA TYR A 497 3.02 -58.01 -6.02
C TYR A 497 3.53 -56.73 -6.70
N TYR A 498 4.04 -56.84 -7.93
CA TYR A 498 4.44 -55.68 -8.74
C TYR A 498 3.27 -54.78 -9.13
N GLN A 499 2.07 -55.33 -9.37
CA GLN A 499 0.85 -54.53 -9.57
C GLN A 499 0.41 -53.82 -8.28
N TYR A 500 0.56 -54.44 -7.11
CA TYR A 500 0.23 -53.80 -5.83
C TYR A 500 1.20 -52.66 -5.49
N MET A 501 2.48 -52.81 -5.79
CA MET A 501 3.50 -51.76 -5.62
C MET A 501 3.32 -50.60 -6.61
N LYS A 502 2.98 -50.87 -7.89
CA LYS A 502 2.68 -49.82 -8.89
C LYS A 502 1.43 -49.00 -8.55
N ASN A 503 0.49 -49.54 -7.78
CA ASN A 503 -0.71 -48.82 -7.36
C ASN A 503 -0.51 -47.88 -6.15
N THR A 504 0.72 -47.73 -5.65
CA THR A 504 1.09 -46.69 -4.67
C THR A 504 1.66 -45.43 -5.33
N THR A 505 1.20 -45.09 -6.55
CA THR A 505 1.29 -43.72 -7.04
C THR A 505 0.45 -42.81 -6.14
N ILE A 506 1.15 -42.08 -5.27
CA ILE A 506 0.65 -40.94 -4.52
C ILE A 506 -0.22 -40.09 -5.48
N PRO A 507 -1.47 -39.75 -5.13
CA PRO A 507 -2.31 -38.94 -6.01
C PRO A 507 -1.61 -37.62 -6.35
N PRO A 508 -1.61 -37.16 -7.61
CA PRO A 508 -0.88 -35.97 -8.09
C PRO A 508 -1.54 -34.65 -7.64
N ARG A 509 -1.93 -34.57 -6.37
CA ARG A 509 -2.49 -33.36 -5.72
C ARG A 509 -1.57 -32.74 -4.68
N LEU A 510 -0.36 -33.28 -4.50
CA LEU A 510 0.70 -32.65 -3.71
C LEU A 510 1.85 -32.22 -4.62
N ILE A 511 1.52 -31.39 -5.61
CA ILE A 511 2.51 -30.51 -6.23
C ILE A 511 2.87 -29.50 -5.14
N ARG A 512 4.08 -29.62 -4.59
CA ARG A 512 4.69 -28.53 -3.83
C ARG A 512 4.67 -27.31 -4.73
N VAL A 513 4.00 -26.25 -4.29
CA VAL A 513 4.09 -24.92 -4.91
C VAL A 513 5.59 -24.58 -4.95
N GLY A 514 6.18 -24.64 -6.14
CA GLY A 514 7.49 -24.09 -6.37
C GLY A 514 7.38 -22.60 -6.14
N THR A 515 8.09 -22.09 -5.14
CA THR A 515 8.40 -20.66 -5.08
C THR A 515 9.26 -20.36 -6.31
N PRO A 516 8.82 -19.46 -7.22
CA PRO A 516 9.71 -19.00 -8.28
C PRO A 516 10.90 -18.31 -7.60
N ILE A 517 12.09 -18.78 -7.96
CA ILE A 517 13.33 -18.05 -7.75
C ILE A 517 13.18 -16.82 -8.63
N HIS A 518 13.01 -15.65 -8.01
CA HIS A 518 13.15 -14.38 -8.71
C HIS A 518 14.63 -14.24 -9.07
N ASP A 519 14.93 -14.52 -10.34
CA ASP A 519 16.08 -13.92 -11.00
C ASP A 519 15.69 -12.45 -11.27
N GLU A 520 16.12 -11.55 -10.40
CA GLU A 520 16.10 -10.12 -10.68
C GLU A 520 17.32 -9.83 -11.56
N ASP A 521 17.10 -9.82 -12.87
CA ASP A 521 17.86 -9.06 -13.88
C ASP A 521 17.17 -9.28 -15.24
N SER A 522 16.11 -8.52 -15.52
CA SER A 522 15.62 -8.31 -16.88
C SER A 522 14.78 -7.04 -16.94
N ASP A 523 15.44 -5.92 -17.20
CA ASP A 523 14.81 -4.75 -17.79
C ASP A 523 14.24 -5.14 -19.15
N GLY A 524 12.92 -5.19 -19.21
CA GLY A 524 12.14 -5.37 -20.43
C GLY A 524 10.74 -4.85 -20.17
N GLU A 525 10.42 -3.72 -20.78
CA GLU A 525 9.05 -3.21 -20.81
C GLU A 525 8.12 -4.27 -21.40
N ASP A 526 7.24 -4.84 -20.59
CA ASP A 526 6.11 -5.62 -21.06
C ASP A 526 4.84 -5.22 -20.30
N GLU A 527 4.00 -4.50 -21.04
CA GLU A 527 2.62 -4.17 -20.75
C GLU A 527 1.76 -5.45 -20.73
N PHE A 528 1.84 -6.22 -19.65
CA PHE A 528 0.90 -7.32 -19.38
C PHE A 528 0.16 -7.07 -18.07
N THR A 529 -1.05 -6.54 -18.18
CA THR A 529 -2.03 -6.46 -17.10
C THR A 529 -2.52 -7.86 -16.76
N ASP A 530 -1.86 -8.48 -15.79
CA ASP A 530 -2.19 -9.81 -15.28
C ASP A 530 -3.50 -9.75 -14.45
N LEU A 531 -4.64 -9.83 -15.14
CA LEU A 531 -6.03 -9.76 -14.64
C LEU A 531 -6.42 -10.84 -13.60
N LYS A 532 -5.47 -11.58 -13.04
CA LYS A 532 -5.72 -12.69 -12.09
C LYS A 532 -5.09 -12.51 -10.71
N VAL A 533 -4.33 -11.44 -10.46
CA VAL A 533 -3.83 -11.15 -9.12
C VAL A 533 -4.79 -10.18 -8.42
N PRO A 534 -5.50 -10.61 -7.35
CA PRO A 534 -6.41 -9.73 -6.63
C PRO A 534 -5.65 -8.51 -6.11
N GLY A 535 -6.11 -7.32 -6.48
CA GLY A 535 -5.47 -6.08 -6.04
C GLY A 535 -5.47 -5.96 -4.51
N ARG A 536 -4.54 -5.15 -3.97
CA ARG A 536 -4.38 -4.95 -2.52
C ARG A 536 -5.69 -4.55 -1.81
N ALA A 537 -6.59 -3.87 -2.51
CA ALA A 537 -7.93 -3.53 -2.04
C ALA A 537 -8.86 -4.75 -1.93
N GLU A 538 -8.83 -5.67 -2.89
CA GLU A 538 -9.61 -6.91 -2.87
C GLU A 538 -9.11 -7.91 -1.81
N ILE A 539 -7.79 -8.00 -1.62
CA ILE A 539 -7.19 -8.81 -0.55
C ILE A 539 -7.64 -8.28 0.82
N LYS A 540 -7.65 -6.96 1.02
CA LYS A 540 -8.17 -6.34 2.24
C LYS A 540 -9.67 -6.61 2.42
N ALA A 541 -10.47 -6.51 1.37
CA ALA A 541 -11.90 -6.79 1.43
C ALA A 541 -12.21 -8.26 1.76
N LYS A 542 -11.48 -9.22 1.18
CA LYS A 542 -11.59 -10.65 1.50
C LYS A 542 -11.13 -10.95 2.93
N SER A 543 -10.02 -10.37 3.36
CA SER A 543 -9.52 -10.46 4.74
C SER A 543 -10.55 -9.98 5.75
N LEU A 544 -11.20 -8.84 5.49
CA LEU A 544 -12.23 -8.29 6.36
C LEU A 544 -13.48 -9.19 6.43
N ARG A 545 -13.89 -9.77 5.29
CA ARG A 545 -15.00 -10.74 5.25
C ARG A 545 -14.70 -11.99 6.08
N PHE A 546 -13.51 -12.56 5.96
CA PHE A 546 -13.09 -13.71 6.77
C PHE A 546 -13.04 -13.38 8.27
N MET A 547 -12.51 -12.21 8.64
CA MET A 547 -12.52 -11.75 10.02
C MET A 547 -13.93 -11.57 10.57
N ASN A 548 -14.85 -10.98 9.81
CA ASN A 548 -16.22 -10.77 10.25
C ASN A 548 -16.99 -12.10 10.37
N GLN A 549 -16.73 -13.06 9.48
CA GLN A 549 -17.29 -14.41 9.58
C GLN A 549 -16.73 -15.18 10.79
N ALA A 550 -15.46 -14.98 11.13
CA ALA A 550 -14.84 -15.55 12.31
C ALA A 550 -15.36 -14.92 13.61
N LYS A 551 -15.64 -13.61 13.62
CA LYS A 551 -16.27 -12.90 14.75
C LYS A 551 -17.72 -13.36 14.98
N LEU A 552 -18.49 -13.52 13.90
CA LEU A 552 -19.84 -14.10 13.94
C LEU A 552 -19.86 -15.55 14.49
N LYS A 553 -18.90 -16.39 14.08
CA LYS A 553 -18.77 -17.77 14.60
C LYS A 553 -18.35 -17.84 16.08
N LYS A 554 -17.69 -16.80 16.61
CA LYS A 554 -17.29 -16.72 18.02
C LYS A 554 -18.33 -16.05 18.93
N GLY A 555 -19.47 -15.63 18.39
CA GLY A 555 -20.53 -14.98 19.19
C GLY A 555 -20.10 -13.65 19.81
N ILE A 556 -19.02 -13.04 19.32
CA ILE A 556 -18.54 -11.74 19.79
C ILE A 556 -19.20 -10.70 18.88
N ARG A 557 -20.21 -9.99 19.43
CA ARG A 557 -20.76 -8.78 18.80
C ARG A 557 -19.75 -7.64 18.86
#